data_AF-M2XXB2-F1
#
_entry.id   AF-M2XXB2-F1
#
_cell.length_a   1.000
_cell.length_b   1.000
_cell.length_c   1.000
_cell.angle_alpha   90.00
_cell.angle_beta   90.00
_cell.angle_gamma   90.00
#
_symmetry.space_group_name_H-M   'P 1'
#
loop_
_entity.id
_entity.type
_entity.pdbx_description
1 polymer ?
#
loop_
_entity_poly.entity_id
_entity_poly.type
_entity_poly.pdbx_seq_one_letter_code
_entity_poly.pdbx_strand_id
1 'polypeptide(L)'
;MGAVDSVVVDPITASGNLPAGSCNLADMRAANPGVKFYAYLDIGGISDASSWTRDPFHSTCVSLNRDGANYTVRPNNSRVAVDSNGRAVYPGFSHLRIASLSSSYNASCADRAADIVTTDSVRGTTGAAPTQFDGVFLDDMAMSPAQGQNMRDIGTWGPWGSDDGYGQAMLRTVAAIDDEVARRDGGAKIAGNLGVYADYPNQQALAKQLGSSRDLDWIFRESTIGGANGSSMGAWHVTQQNGALMGQVAALGTPVVMHNFAVNATTTPAASGGVGGSCLLDSTPNAGALQAAVDTRRARDMSMVLATTLMSRTGPGQLQTAVAEAQTTCRETRDSGKQFRESIFWYSLDEDRSETADLRYAVNWKGLYAVGDTQFAYDRHVHSRKLNDGRWVRINFLNYGVTVNGHYIPPRTGVLTR
;
A
#
# COMPACT_ATOMS: atom_id res chain seq x y z
N MET A 1 12.25 9.06 18.56
CA MET A 1 12.53 8.32 17.31
C MET A 1 11.57 7.16 17.25
N GLY A 2 10.55 7.23 16.40
CA GLY A 2 9.65 6.10 16.16
C GLY A 2 10.41 5.03 15.39
N ALA A 3 10.77 3.93 16.05
CA ALA A 3 11.48 2.83 15.41
C ALA A 3 10.52 2.18 14.40
N VAL A 4 10.85 2.28 13.12
CA VAL A 4 10.12 1.57 12.06
C VAL A 4 10.37 0.08 12.25
N ASP A 5 9.35 -0.72 12.56
CA ASP A 5 9.53 -2.16 12.82
C ASP A 5 9.81 -2.96 11.54
N SER A 6 9.22 -2.53 10.42
CA SER A 6 9.30 -3.19 9.12
C SER A 6 9.38 -2.17 7.99
N VAL A 7 10.17 -2.48 6.97
CA VAL A 7 10.38 -1.68 5.76
C VAL A 7 10.21 -2.57 4.53
N VAL A 8 9.48 -2.08 3.53
CA VAL A 8 9.43 -2.68 2.18
C VAL A 8 10.37 -1.88 1.28
N VAL A 9 11.31 -2.55 0.62
CA VAL A 9 12.25 -1.93 -0.34
C VAL A 9 12.31 -2.74 -1.62
N ASP A 10 12.72 -2.09 -2.70
CA ASP A 10 13.01 -2.78 -3.95
C ASP A 10 14.20 -3.75 -3.74
N PRO A 11 14.10 -5.02 -4.19
CA PRO A 11 15.13 -6.03 -4.04
C PRO A 11 16.47 -5.62 -4.68
N ILE A 12 16.46 -4.72 -5.67
CA ILE A 12 17.67 -4.09 -6.21
C ILE A 12 18.65 -3.62 -5.12
N THR A 13 18.14 -3.20 -3.97
CA THR A 13 18.98 -2.74 -2.86
C THR A 13 19.94 -3.81 -2.34
N ALA A 14 19.69 -5.10 -2.60
CA ALA A 14 20.60 -6.20 -2.28
C ALA A 14 21.62 -6.52 -3.38
N SER A 15 21.41 -6.04 -4.63
CA SER A 15 22.21 -6.42 -5.80
C SER A 15 23.60 -5.77 -5.85
N GLY A 16 23.76 -4.61 -5.22
CA GLY A 16 24.99 -3.82 -5.25
C GLY A 16 25.14 -2.88 -6.44
N ASN A 17 24.25 -2.94 -7.43
CA ASN A 17 24.30 -2.11 -8.63
C ASN A 17 23.53 -0.79 -8.44
N LEU A 18 23.70 -0.16 -7.28
CA LEU A 18 23.06 1.12 -6.98
C LEU A 18 23.97 2.29 -7.43
N PRO A 19 23.41 3.49 -7.66
CA PRO A 19 24.20 4.70 -7.91
C PRO A 19 25.23 4.94 -6.81
N ALA A 20 26.36 5.52 -7.21
CA ALA A 20 27.42 5.88 -6.28
C ALA A 20 26.87 6.70 -5.10
N GLY A 21 27.21 6.29 -3.87
CA GLY A 21 26.74 6.93 -2.64
C GLY A 21 25.39 6.44 -2.11
N SER A 22 24.74 5.47 -2.78
CA SER A 22 23.54 4.81 -2.26
C SER A 22 23.91 3.78 -1.19
N CYS A 23 23.12 3.72 -0.11
CA CYS A 23 23.20 2.62 0.86
C CYS A 23 22.48 1.39 0.30
N ASN A 24 23.13 0.23 0.38
CA ASN A 24 22.52 -1.05 -0.01
C ASN A 24 21.83 -1.73 1.21
N LEU A 25 21.25 -2.92 1.02
CA LEU A 25 20.55 -3.64 2.07
C LEU A 25 21.41 -3.87 3.33
N ALA A 26 22.67 -4.27 3.16
CA ALA A 26 23.59 -4.49 4.27
C ALA A 26 23.86 -3.20 5.05
N ASP A 27 24.06 -2.07 4.35
CA ASP A 27 24.23 -0.76 4.99
C ASP A 27 22.96 -0.33 5.74
N MET A 28 21.78 -0.48 5.10
CA MET A 28 20.49 -0.14 5.70
C MET A 28 20.22 -0.95 6.97
N ARG A 29 20.50 -2.26 6.96
CA ARG A 29 20.31 -3.11 8.12
C ARG A 29 21.29 -2.79 9.25
N ALA A 30 22.56 -2.56 8.93
CA ALA A 30 23.55 -2.18 9.94
C ALA A 30 23.19 -0.86 10.64
N ALA A 31 22.65 0.11 9.89
CA ALA A 31 22.19 1.38 10.43
C ALA A 31 20.88 1.28 11.24
N ASN A 32 20.08 0.23 11.02
CA ASN A 32 18.76 0.06 11.64
C ASN A 32 18.61 -1.31 12.31
N PRO A 33 19.33 -1.59 13.42
CA PRO A 33 19.23 -2.85 14.12
C PRO A 33 17.79 -3.14 14.59
N GLY A 34 17.30 -4.35 14.32
CA GLY A 34 15.96 -4.81 14.72
C GLY A 34 14.85 -4.55 13.70
N VAL A 35 15.10 -3.75 12.66
CA VAL A 35 14.13 -3.50 11.59
C VAL A 35 14.08 -4.69 10.63
N LYS A 36 12.86 -5.07 10.25
CA LYS A 36 12.59 -6.13 9.27
C LYS A 36 12.55 -5.58 7.85
N PHE A 37 13.29 -6.17 6.94
CA PHE A 37 13.36 -5.76 5.54
C PHE A 37 12.64 -6.77 4.65
N TYR A 38 11.58 -6.32 3.98
CA TYR A 38 10.84 -7.08 2.99
C TYR A 38 11.25 -6.63 1.59
N ALA A 39 11.51 -7.58 0.70
CA ALA A 39 11.72 -7.31 -0.70
C ALA A 39 10.39 -7.18 -1.44
N TYR A 40 10.19 -6.06 -2.14
CA TYR A 40 9.07 -5.89 -3.06
C TYR A 40 9.13 -6.91 -4.20
N LEU A 41 8.01 -7.57 -4.50
CA LEU A 41 7.85 -8.49 -5.63
C LEU A 41 6.47 -8.33 -6.26
N ASP A 42 6.41 -7.78 -7.46
CA ASP A 42 5.21 -7.71 -8.27
C ASP A 42 4.92 -9.09 -8.91
N ILE A 43 3.76 -9.65 -8.56
CA ILE A 43 3.31 -10.97 -9.02
C ILE A 43 2.16 -10.91 -10.04
N GLY A 44 1.59 -9.74 -10.29
CA GLY A 44 0.55 -9.53 -11.32
C GLY A 44 1.10 -8.87 -12.59
N GLY A 45 2.21 -8.15 -12.45
CA GLY A 45 2.92 -7.40 -13.46
C GLY A 45 4.27 -8.02 -13.85
N ILE A 46 4.69 -7.72 -15.07
CA ILE A 46 5.98 -8.09 -15.64
C ILE A 46 6.59 -6.84 -16.26
N SER A 47 7.77 -6.44 -15.76
CA SER A 47 8.56 -5.31 -16.25
C SER A 47 9.85 -5.79 -16.90
N ASP A 48 10.50 -4.90 -17.64
CA ASP A 48 11.88 -5.12 -18.06
C ASP A 48 12.81 -5.14 -16.85
N ALA A 49 13.86 -5.95 -16.93
CA ALA A 49 15.01 -5.84 -16.05
C ALA A 49 15.77 -4.54 -16.37
N SER A 50 16.02 -3.70 -15.35
CA SER A 50 16.93 -2.57 -15.51
C SER A 50 18.38 -3.05 -15.44
N SER A 51 19.33 -2.21 -15.87
CA SER A 51 20.77 -2.51 -15.73
C SER A 51 21.23 -2.63 -14.28
N TRP A 52 20.38 -2.24 -13.32
CA TRP A 52 20.70 -2.30 -11.89
C TRP A 52 20.16 -3.58 -11.23
N THR A 53 19.29 -4.31 -11.92
CA THR A 53 18.78 -5.60 -11.45
C THR A 53 19.78 -6.72 -11.68
N ARG A 54 19.84 -7.69 -10.76
CA ARG A 54 20.70 -8.87 -10.84
C ARG A 54 19.98 -10.03 -10.17
N ASP A 55 19.98 -11.20 -10.79
CA ASP A 55 19.36 -12.39 -10.20
C ASP A 55 19.96 -12.69 -8.80
N PRO A 56 19.13 -13.07 -7.82
CA PRO A 56 17.66 -13.19 -7.90
C PRO A 56 16.91 -11.87 -7.64
N PHE A 57 17.60 -10.78 -7.35
CA PHE A 57 17.04 -9.50 -6.93
C PHE A 57 16.41 -8.68 -8.07
N HIS A 58 15.21 -9.08 -8.49
CA HIS A 58 14.34 -8.29 -9.35
C HIS A 58 12.97 -8.08 -8.69
N SER A 59 12.32 -6.98 -9.05
CA SER A 59 11.02 -6.56 -8.54
C SER A 59 9.83 -7.31 -9.15
N THR A 60 10.04 -8.25 -10.07
CA THR A 60 8.98 -9.06 -10.72
C THR A 60 9.37 -10.54 -10.72
N CYS A 61 8.40 -11.46 -10.81
CA CYS A 61 8.69 -12.90 -10.85
C CYS A 61 9.60 -13.32 -12.01
N VAL A 62 9.41 -12.70 -13.17
CA VAL A 62 10.20 -12.89 -14.40
C VAL A 62 10.49 -11.54 -15.04
N SER A 63 11.51 -11.47 -15.88
CA SER A 63 11.84 -10.25 -16.62
C SER A 63 11.24 -10.27 -18.04
N LEU A 64 10.67 -9.15 -18.47
CA LEU A 64 9.98 -9.03 -19.76
C LEU A 64 10.90 -9.36 -20.95
N ASN A 65 12.14 -8.88 -20.90
CA ASN A 65 13.18 -9.08 -21.92
C ASN A 65 13.86 -10.46 -21.90
N ARG A 66 13.61 -11.30 -20.89
CA ARG A 66 14.18 -12.66 -20.77
C ARG A 66 13.12 -13.72 -21.05
N ASP A 67 12.10 -13.76 -20.19
CA ASP A 67 11.09 -14.84 -20.18
C ASP A 67 9.66 -14.30 -20.38
N GLY A 68 9.47 -12.98 -20.34
CA GLY A 68 8.13 -12.39 -20.35
C GLY A 68 7.28 -12.76 -21.55
N ALA A 69 7.88 -13.05 -22.70
CA ALA A 69 7.13 -13.52 -23.87
C ALA A 69 6.28 -14.77 -23.59
N ASN A 70 6.69 -15.63 -22.65
CA ASN A 70 5.98 -16.86 -22.28
C ASN A 70 4.81 -16.61 -21.31
N TYR A 71 4.81 -15.46 -20.63
CA TYR A 71 3.93 -15.21 -19.49
C TYR A 71 3.08 -13.94 -19.63
N THR A 72 3.31 -13.11 -20.65
CA THR A 72 2.43 -11.97 -20.93
C THR A 72 1.17 -12.40 -21.68
N VAL A 73 0.04 -11.79 -21.33
CA VAL A 73 -1.25 -12.08 -21.99
C VAL A 73 -1.35 -11.31 -23.31
N ARG A 74 -1.77 -11.99 -24.38
CA ARG A 74 -2.23 -11.36 -25.64
C ARG A 74 -3.76 -11.45 -25.68
N PRO A 75 -4.48 -10.36 -25.36
CA PRO A 75 -5.94 -10.41 -25.22
C PRO A 75 -6.61 -10.55 -26.58
N ASN A 76 -7.66 -11.38 -26.65
CA ASN A 76 -8.60 -11.41 -27.78
C ASN A 76 -9.80 -10.48 -27.52
N ASN A 77 -9.53 -9.26 -27.06
CA ASN A 77 -10.54 -8.25 -26.73
C ASN A 77 -9.96 -6.86 -27.01
N SER A 78 -10.55 -6.14 -27.96
CA SER A 78 -10.07 -4.83 -28.41
C SER A 78 -10.24 -3.70 -27.39
N ARG A 79 -10.97 -3.94 -26.30
CA ARG A 79 -11.14 -2.98 -25.19
C ARG A 79 -9.99 -3.06 -24.17
N VAL A 80 -9.14 -4.08 -24.27
CA VAL A 80 -7.95 -4.23 -23.42
C VAL A 80 -6.82 -3.39 -24.03
N ALA A 81 -6.19 -2.56 -23.21
CA ALA A 81 -5.00 -1.83 -23.55
C ALA A 81 -3.84 -2.80 -23.82
N VAL A 82 -3.16 -2.59 -24.94
CA VAL A 82 -2.02 -3.41 -25.37
C VAL A 82 -0.82 -2.55 -25.74
N ASP A 83 0.38 -3.12 -25.63
CA ASP A 83 1.60 -2.53 -26.17
C ASP A 83 1.69 -2.73 -27.70
N SER A 84 2.79 -2.24 -28.29
CA SER A 84 3.06 -2.39 -29.73
C SER A 84 3.21 -3.85 -30.18
N ASN A 85 3.43 -4.78 -29.25
CA ASN A 85 3.51 -6.21 -29.53
C ASN A 85 2.16 -6.91 -29.32
N GLY A 86 1.09 -6.21 -28.97
CA GLY A 86 -0.22 -6.78 -28.68
C GLY A 86 -0.32 -7.48 -27.32
N ARG A 87 0.58 -7.19 -26.38
CA ARG A 87 0.55 -7.73 -25.01
C ARG A 87 -0.25 -6.79 -24.11
N ALA A 88 -1.09 -7.34 -23.24
CA ALA A 88 -1.88 -6.56 -22.28
C ALA A 88 -0.98 -5.72 -21.36
N VAL A 89 -1.33 -4.45 -21.20
CA VAL A 89 -0.65 -3.47 -20.33
C VAL A 89 -1.62 -2.91 -19.32
N TYR A 90 -1.12 -2.38 -18.21
CA TYR A 90 -1.93 -1.49 -17.37
C TYR A 90 -2.01 -0.10 -18.02
N PRO A 91 -3.21 0.49 -18.23
CA PRO A 91 -3.34 1.77 -18.94
C PRO A 91 -2.54 2.92 -18.31
N GLY A 92 -2.41 2.94 -16.98
CA GLY A 92 -1.61 3.92 -16.24
C GLY A 92 -0.12 3.57 -16.11
N PHE A 93 0.26 2.33 -16.45
CA PHE A 93 1.62 1.80 -16.28
C PHE A 93 2.00 0.98 -17.51
N SER A 94 2.06 1.64 -18.66
CA SER A 94 2.32 0.99 -19.97
C SER A 94 3.71 0.37 -20.11
N HIS A 95 4.56 0.44 -19.08
CA HIS A 95 5.84 -0.28 -18.97
C HIS A 95 5.69 -1.65 -18.27
N LEU A 96 4.56 -1.89 -17.60
CA LEU A 96 4.21 -3.18 -17.00
C LEU A 96 3.29 -3.97 -17.93
N ARG A 97 3.48 -5.29 -17.98
CA ARG A 97 2.62 -6.24 -18.69
C ARG A 97 1.88 -7.11 -17.72
N ILE A 98 0.64 -7.44 -18.05
CA ILE A 98 -0.18 -8.29 -17.19
C ILE A 98 0.27 -9.74 -17.35
N ALA A 99 0.68 -10.35 -16.24
CA ALA A 99 1.08 -11.74 -16.17
C ALA A 99 -0.10 -12.66 -16.46
N SER A 100 0.16 -13.86 -16.99
CA SER A 100 -0.86 -14.86 -17.29
C SER A 100 -1.34 -15.63 -16.07
N LEU A 101 -0.60 -15.58 -14.96
CA LEU A 101 -0.83 -16.39 -13.75
C LEU A 101 -1.00 -17.88 -14.07
N SER A 102 -0.26 -18.38 -15.06
CA SER A 102 -0.22 -19.81 -15.40
C SER A 102 0.52 -20.60 -14.33
N SER A 103 0.28 -21.92 -14.21
CA SER A 103 0.99 -22.75 -13.22
C SER A 103 2.51 -22.65 -13.33
N SER A 104 3.05 -22.53 -14.54
CA SER A 104 4.48 -22.31 -14.77
C SER A 104 4.96 -20.92 -14.37
N TYR A 105 4.12 -19.90 -14.43
CA TYR A 105 4.43 -18.57 -13.91
C TYR A 105 4.43 -18.56 -12.38
N ASN A 106 3.45 -19.25 -11.77
CA ASN A 106 3.36 -19.40 -10.32
C ASN A 106 4.62 -20.06 -9.75
N ALA A 107 5.13 -21.10 -10.41
CA ALA A 107 6.41 -21.72 -10.05
C ALA A 107 7.58 -20.72 -10.14
N SER A 108 7.67 -19.93 -11.21
CA SER A 108 8.69 -18.88 -11.32
C SER A 108 8.59 -17.82 -10.23
N CYS A 109 7.38 -17.43 -9.83
CA CYS A 109 7.18 -16.52 -8.70
C CYS A 109 7.65 -17.14 -7.37
N ALA A 110 7.28 -18.39 -7.14
CA ALA A 110 7.64 -19.14 -5.93
C ALA A 110 9.16 -19.30 -5.81
N ASP A 111 9.82 -19.75 -6.88
CA ASP A 111 11.28 -19.84 -6.96
C ASP A 111 11.95 -18.49 -6.70
N ARG A 112 11.47 -17.43 -7.37
CA ARG A 112 12.02 -16.08 -7.24
C ARG A 112 11.89 -15.54 -5.82
N ALA A 113 10.73 -15.67 -5.19
CA ALA A 113 10.51 -15.22 -3.82
C ALA A 113 11.43 -15.95 -2.83
N ALA A 114 11.53 -17.28 -2.95
CA ALA A 114 12.38 -18.08 -2.10
C ALA A 114 13.87 -17.80 -2.32
N ASP A 115 14.31 -17.58 -3.57
CA ASP A 115 15.69 -17.19 -3.86
C ASP A 115 16.04 -15.81 -3.30
N ILE A 116 15.12 -14.84 -3.33
CA ILE A 116 15.33 -13.50 -2.76
C ILE A 116 15.60 -13.56 -1.26
N VAL A 117 14.84 -14.36 -0.50
CA VAL A 117 14.99 -14.43 0.97
C VAL A 117 16.14 -15.34 1.39
N THR A 118 16.52 -16.32 0.58
CA THR A 118 17.65 -17.22 0.89
C THR A 118 19.00 -16.75 0.36
N THR A 119 19.05 -15.71 -0.46
CA THR A 119 20.30 -15.19 -1.03
C THR A 119 20.81 -13.98 -0.25
N ASP A 120 22.08 -14.03 0.14
CA ASP A 120 22.79 -12.91 0.73
C ASP A 120 22.88 -11.72 -0.24
N SER A 121 22.60 -10.52 0.26
CA SER A 121 22.97 -9.27 -0.43
C SER A 121 24.49 -9.15 -0.59
N VAL A 122 24.92 -8.25 -1.47
CA VAL A 122 26.35 -7.90 -1.52
C VAL A 122 26.78 -7.18 -0.23
N ARG A 123 28.10 -7.14 0.02
CA ARG A 123 28.69 -6.37 1.11
C ARG A 123 28.28 -4.88 1.01
N GLY A 124 28.02 -4.28 2.17
CA GLY A 124 27.75 -2.85 2.33
C GLY A 124 28.85 -1.96 1.76
N THR A 125 28.46 -0.81 1.22
CA THR A 125 29.41 0.24 0.80
C THR A 125 30.19 0.80 2.00
N THR A 126 29.63 0.68 3.21
CA THR A 126 30.28 1.02 4.49
C THR A 126 31.12 -0.13 5.08
N GLY A 127 31.16 -1.28 4.42
CA GLY A 127 31.81 -2.50 4.89
C GLY A 127 30.89 -3.46 5.65
N ALA A 128 29.63 -3.10 5.90
CA ALA A 128 28.62 -3.94 6.54
C ALA A 128 28.55 -5.34 5.89
N ALA A 129 28.43 -6.38 6.71
CA ALA A 129 28.39 -7.75 6.21
C ALA A 129 27.15 -8.00 5.33
N PRO A 130 27.27 -8.85 4.29
CA PRO A 130 26.13 -9.42 3.58
C PRO A 130 25.00 -9.85 4.51
N THR A 131 23.76 -9.64 4.06
CA THR A 131 22.55 -10.02 4.81
C THR A 131 21.43 -10.41 3.85
N GLN A 132 20.49 -11.23 4.32
CA GLN A 132 19.28 -11.61 3.61
C GLN A 132 18.10 -10.68 3.92
N PHE A 133 17.07 -10.70 3.08
CA PHE A 133 15.76 -10.13 3.43
C PHE A 133 15.08 -10.96 4.54
N ASP A 134 14.23 -10.32 5.35
CA ASP A 134 13.40 -11.02 6.35
C ASP A 134 12.11 -11.59 5.72
N GLY A 135 11.81 -11.23 4.47
CA GLY A 135 10.57 -11.62 3.82
C GLY A 135 10.39 -10.99 2.44
N VAL A 136 9.25 -11.30 1.83
CA VAL A 136 8.78 -10.70 0.56
C VAL A 136 7.46 -9.96 0.77
N PHE A 137 7.31 -8.86 0.05
CA PHE A 137 6.08 -8.09 -0.04
C PHE A 137 5.55 -8.19 -1.47
N LEU A 138 4.43 -8.88 -1.61
CA LEU A 138 3.80 -9.20 -2.88
C LEU A 138 2.92 -8.03 -3.34
N ASP A 139 3.25 -7.41 -4.47
CA ASP A 139 2.43 -6.34 -5.04
C ASP A 139 1.60 -6.84 -6.24
N ASP A 140 0.64 -6.01 -6.67
CA ASP A 140 -0.28 -6.29 -7.77
C ASP A 140 -1.14 -7.54 -7.54
N MET A 141 -1.42 -7.84 -6.27
CA MET A 141 -2.31 -8.92 -5.83
C MET A 141 -3.80 -8.55 -5.96
N ALA A 142 -4.18 -7.91 -7.06
CA ALA A 142 -5.57 -7.58 -7.27
C ALA A 142 -6.44 -8.85 -7.43
N MET A 143 -7.69 -8.80 -6.96
CA MET A 143 -8.64 -9.92 -7.11
C MET A 143 -9.38 -9.93 -8.45
N SER A 144 -8.95 -9.06 -9.37
CA SER A 144 -9.28 -9.01 -10.79
C SER A 144 -8.09 -8.37 -11.51
N PRO A 145 -7.97 -8.45 -12.85
CA PRO A 145 -6.84 -7.84 -13.56
C PRO A 145 -6.79 -6.29 -13.51
N ALA A 146 -7.68 -5.67 -12.73
CA ALA A 146 -7.65 -4.29 -12.20
C ALA A 146 -7.32 -3.16 -13.21
N GLN A 147 -7.17 -1.95 -12.68
CA GLN A 147 -6.83 -0.72 -13.39
C GLN A 147 -7.69 -0.37 -14.62
N GLY A 148 -9.01 -0.57 -14.50
CA GLY A 148 -9.96 -0.24 -15.57
C GLY A 148 -10.14 -1.31 -16.64
N GLN A 149 -9.56 -2.51 -16.43
CA GLN A 149 -9.66 -3.64 -17.34
C GLN A 149 -10.37 -4.86 -16.72
N ASN A 150 -11.24 -4.64 -15.73
CA ASN A 150 -12.08 -5.70 -15.16
C ASN A 150 -12.95 -6.33 -16.25
N MET A 151 -13.00 -7.66 -16.28
CA MET A 151 -13.77 -8.39 -17.27
C MET A 151 -15.27 -8.11 -17.16
N ARG A 152 -15.76 -7.77 -15.97
CA ARG A 152 -17.12 -7.26 -15.77
C ARG A 152 -17.42 -6.01 -16.60
N ASP A 153 -16.47 -5.09 -16.75
CA ASP A 153 -16.68 -3.78 -17.39
C ASP A 153 -16.35 -3.82 -18.88
N ILE A 154 -15.30 -4.57 -19.26
CA ILE A 154 -14.76 -4.58 -20.61
C ILE A 154 -15.00 -5.87 -21.41
N GLY A 155 -15.64 -6.86 -20.79
CA GLY A 155 -15.85 -8.20 -21.35
C GLY A 155 -14.68 -9.14 -21.09
N THR A 156 -14.90 -10.45 -21.25
CA THR A 156 -13.90 -11.49 -21.00
C THR A 156 -12.62 -11.29 -21.80
N TRP A 157 -11.48 -11.52 -21.16
CA TRP A 157 -10.16 -11.56 -21.80
C TRP A 157 -9.17 -12.37 -20.93
N GLY A 158 -7.99 -12.67 -21.51
CA GLY A 158 -6.96 -13.45 -20.81
C GLY A 158 -7.33 -14.92 -20.61
N PRO A 159 -6.41 -15.71 -20.01
CA PRO A 159 -6.58 -17.16 -19.86
C PRO A 159 -7.58 -17.56 -18.76
N TRP A 160 -8.02 -16.61 -17.93
CA TRP A 160 -8.82 -16.89 -16.73
C TRP A 160 -10.33 -16.92 -16.98
N GLY A 161 -10.79 -16.35 -18.09
CA GLY A 161 -12.19 -16.34 -18.52
C GLY A 161 -13.14 -15.43 -17.71
N SER A 162 -12.79 -15.05 -16.48
CA SER A 162 -13.59 -14.20 -15.60
C SER A 162 -12.75 -13.52 -14.52
N ASP A 163 -13.27 -12.45 -13.90
CA ASP A 163 -12.63 -11.79 -12.75
C ASP A 163 -12.38 -12.79 -11.60
N ASP A 164 -13.32 -13.70 -11.35
CA ASP A 164 -13.16 -14.75 -10.33
C ASP A 164 -12.07 -15.76 -10.70
N GLY A 165 -11.99 -16.13 -11.97
CA GLY A 165 -10.92 -16.99 -12.48
C GLY A 165 -9.54 -16.34 -12.28
N TYR A 166 -9.43 -15.03 -12.49
CA TYR A 166 -8.20 -14.27 -12.24
C TYR A 166 -7.87 -14.29 -10.75
N GLY A 167 -8.82 -13.91 -9.88
CA GLY A 167 -8.62 -13.91 -8.45
C GLY A 167 -8.22 -15.28 -7.90
N GLN A 168 -8.84 -16.37 -8.37
CA GLN A 168 -8.44 -17.72 -8.00
C GLN A 168 -7.03 -18.09 -8.49
N ALA A 169 -6.61 -17.60 -9.66
CA ALA A 169 -5.23 -17.77 -10.13
C ALA A 169 -4.23 -16.99 -9.27
N MET A 170 -4.59 -15.79 -8.83
CA MET A 170 -3.81 -14.99 -7.90
C MET A 170 -3.63 -15.71 -6.55
N LEU A 171 -4.72 -16.21 -5.95
CA LEU A 171 -4.64 -16.98 -4.69
C LEU A 171 -3.74 -18.21 -4.81
N ARG A 172 -3.79 -18.94 -5.93
CA ARG A 172 -2.87 -20.05 -6.19
C ARG A 172 -1.41 -19.61 -6.35
N THR A 173 -1.17 -18.40 -6.84
CA THR A 173 0.18 -17.83 -6.97
C THR A 173 0.75 -17.53 -5.60
N VAL A 174 -0.04 -16.88 -4.75
CA VAL A 174 0.32 -16.56 -3.36
C VAL A 174 0.60 -17.83 -2.56
N ALA A 175 -0.28 -18.82 -2.62
CA ALA A 175 -0.09 -20.10 -1.92
C ALA A 175 1.18 -20.83 -2.39
N ALA A 176 1.46 -20.83 -3.70
CA ALA A 176 2.69 -21.43 -4.23
C ALA A 176 3.96 -20.71 -3.74
N ILE A 177 3.89 -19.37 -3.58
CA ILE A 177 4.99 -18.59 -2.99
C ILE A 177 5.17 -18.94 -1.52
N ASP A 178 4.08 -19.02 -0.75
CA ASP A 178 4.12 -19.39 0.67
C ASP A 178 4.72 -20.77 0.91
N ASP A 179 4.20 -21.78 0.22
CA ASP A 179 4.71 -23.15 0.30
C ASP A 179 6.21 -23.21 0.01
N GLU A 180 6.67 -22.53 -1.04
CA GLU A 180 8.07 -22.61 -1.47
C GLU A 180 9.02 -21.80 -0.59
N VAL A 181 8.61 -20.62 -0.13
CA VAL A 181 9.37 -19.83 0.85
C VAL A 181 9.47 -20.62 2.15
N ALA A 182 8.36 -21.14 2.69
CA ALA A 182 8.39 -21.95 3.92
C ALA A 182 9.26 -23.21 3.77
N ARG A 183 9.31 -23.82 2.58
CA ARG A 183 10.15 -24.98 2.29
C ARG A 183 11.64 -24.65 2.25
N ARG A 184 12.05 -23.50 1.70
CA ARG A 184 13.47 -23.11 1.60
C ARG A 184 13.97 -22.31 2.81
N ASP A 185 13.10 -21.53 3.42
CA ASP A 185 13.35 -20.67 4.58
C ASP A 185 12.09 -20.57 5.46
N GLY A 186 11.98 -21.46 6.44
CA GLY A 186 10.86 -21.47 7.40
C GLY A 186 10.80 -20.26 8.34
N GLY A 187 11.73 -19.31 8.24
CA GLY A 187 11.76 -18.08 9.04
C GLY A 187 11.26 -16.84 8.30
N ALA A 188 11.33 -16.83 6.96
CA ALA A 188 10.93 -15.69 6.15
C ALA A 188 9.42 -15.41 6.23
N LYS A 189 9.08 -14.14 6.05
CA LYS A 189 7.70 -13.65 6.16
C LYS A 189 7.14 -13.21 4.82
N ILE A 190 5.84 -13.37 4.64
CA ILE A 190 5.15 -13.02 3.40
C ILE A 190 4.05 -12.03 3.71
N ALA A 191 4.09 -10.93 2.99
CA ALA A 191 3.11 -9.86 3.08
C ALA A 191 2.60 -9.52 1.69
N GLY A 192 1.47 -8.84 1.57
CA GLY A 192 0.97 -8.49 0.24
C GLY A 192 0.03 -7.30 0.17
N ASN A 193 0.06 -6.57 -0.95
CA ASN A 193 -0.81 -5.44 -1.26
C ASN A 193 -2.12 -5.91 -1.91
N LEU A 194 -3.20 -5.92 -1.15
CA LEU A 194 -4.50 -6.37 -1.63
C LEU A 194 -5.19 -5.30 -2.49
N GLY A 195 -5.29 -5.58 -3.79
CA GLY A 195 -6.20 -4.91 -4.71
C GLY A 195 -7.58 -5.56 -4.68
N VAL A 196 -8.61 -4.83 -4.24
CA VAL A 196 -9.99 -5.36 -4.22
C VAL A 196 -11.01 -4.27 -4.55
N TYR A 197 -11.99 -4.63 -5.37
CA TYR A 197 -13.21 -3.84 -5.57
C TYR A 197 -14.22 -4.21 -4.49
N ALA A 198 -14.24 -3.44 -3.40
CA ALA A 198 -15.09 -3.70 -2.24
C ALA A 198 -16.60 -3.65 -2.56
N ASP A 199 -17.00 -3.11 -3.71
CA ASP A 199 -18.40 -3.11 -4.20
C ASP A 199 -18.87 -4.45 -4.77
N TYR A 200 -17.94 -5.37 -5.06
CA TYR A 200 -18.23 -6.61 -5.78
C TYR A 200 -18.22 -7.82 -4.84
N PRO A 201 -19.37 -8.49 -4.61
CA PRO A 201 -19.47 -9.59 -3.65
C PRO A 201 -18.50 -10.75 -3.91
N ASN A 202 -18.23 -11.05 -5.18
CA ASN A 202 -17.30 -12.07 -5.60
C ASN A 202 -15.85 -11.72 -5.22
N GLN A 203 -15.45 -10.46 -5.36
CA GLN A 203 -14.13 -10.00 -4.91
C GLN A 203 -14.01 -9.91 -3.38
N GLN A 204 -15.09 -9.54 -2.69
CA GLN A 204 -15.13 -9.64 -1.23
C GLN A 204 -14.93 -11.09 -0.77
N ALA A 205 -15.51 -12.08 -1.46
CA ALA A 205 -15.33 -13.49 -1.15
C ALA A 205 -13.87 -13.92 -1.34
N LEU A 206 -13.22 -13.52 -2.43
CA LEU A 206 -11.79 -13.79 -2.69
C LEU A 206 -10.87 -13.15 -1.63
N ALA A 207 -11.12 -11.89 -1.26
CA ALA A 207 -10.36 -11.22 -0.20
C ALA A 207 -10.51 -11.94 1.17
N LYS A 208 -11.71 -12.43 1.49
CA LYS A 208 -11.94 -13.23 2.70
C LYS A 208 -11.28 -14.61 2.62
N GLN A 209 -11.27 -15.23 1.45
CA GLN A 209 -10.55 -16.48 1.22
C GLN A 209 -9.05 -16.30 1.52
N LEU A 210 -8.43 -15.23 1.00
CA LEU A 210 -7.04 -14.85 1.30
C LEU A 210 -6.83 -14.64 2.81
N GLY A 211 -7.71 -13.87 3.46
CA GLY A 211 -7.62 -13.62 4.91
C GLY A 211 -7.77 -14.88 5.79
N SER A 212 -8.34 -15.96 5.24
CA SER A 212 -8.51 -17.25 5.93
C SER A 212 -7.44 -18.29 5.59
N SER A 213 -6.73 -18.14 4.47
CA SER A 213 -5.73 -19.14 4.03
C SER A 213 -4.48 -19.10 4.91
N ARG A 214 -4.14 -17.92 5.43
CA ARG A 214 -2.92 -17.65 6.21
C ARG A 214 -1.61 -17.75 5.42
N ASP A 215 -1.69 -17.74 4.09
CA ASP A 215 -0.53 -17.68 3.19
C ASP A 215 0.23 -16.34 3.31
N LEU A 216 -0.35 -15.35 4.00
CA LEU A 216 0.26 -14.07 4.30
C LEU A 216 0.29 -13.83 5.81
N ASP A 217 1.42 -13.37 6.33
CA ASP A 217 1.60 -12.88 7.69
C ASP A 217 0.88 -11.55 7.92
N TRP A 218 0.74 -10.70 6.88
CA TRP A 218 -0.08 -9.48 6.91
C TRP A 218 -0.45 -8.99 5.51
N ILE A 219 -1.59 -8.31 5.43
CA ILE A 219 -2.11 -7.69 4.21
C ILE A 219 -1.95 -6.18 4.32
N PHE A 220 -1.53 -5.54 3.24
CA PHE A 220 -1.51 -4.11 3.07
C PHE A 220 -2.67 -3.70 2.16
N ARG A 221 -3.36 -2.61 2.50
CA ARG A 221 -4.46 -2.08 1.70
C ARG A 221 -4.21 -0.61 1.41
N GLU A 222 -3.93 -0.29 0.15
CA GLU A 222 -3.72 1.08 -0.29
C GLU A 222 -5.02 1.85 -0.53
N SER A 223 -4.88 3.18 -0.58
CA SER A 223 -5.96 4.13 -0.91
C SER A 223 -7.19 3.98 -0.02
N THR A 224 -6.97 3.93 1.30
CA THR A 224 -8.03 3.63 2.27
C THR A 224 -9.07 4.74 2.45
N ILE A 225 -8.68 6.00 2.28
CA ILE A 225 -9.57 7.16 2.41
C ILE A 225 -9.66 8.00 1.12
N GLY A 226 -8.70 7.84 0.21
CA GLY A 226 -8.56 8.66 -0.98
C GLY A 226 -7.57 8.08 -1.98
N GLY A 227 -7.61 8.60 -3.22
CA GLY A 227 -6.63 8.26 -4.25
C GLY A 227 -5.28 8.96 -4.01
N ALA A 228 -4.25 8.53 -4.75
CA ALA A 228 -2.88 9.06 -4.65
C ALA A 228 -2.76 10.59 -4.79
N ASN A 229 -3.65 11.23 -5.57
CA ASN A 229 -3.69 12.68 -5.72
C ASN A 229 -4.41 13.43 -4.57
N GLY A 230 -4.83 12.72 -3.52
CA GLY A 230 -5.58 13.26 -2.39
C GLY A 230 -7.07 13.47 -2.66
N SER A 231 -7.58 12.98 -3.78
CA SER A 231 -9.02 12.94 -4.06
C SER A 231 -9.72 12.05 -3.04
N SER A 232 -10.82 12.55 -2.46
CA SER A 232 -11.58 11.82 -1.46
C SER A 232 -12.36 10.67 -2.09
N MET A 233 -12.33 9.51 -1.44
CA MET A 233 -13.36 8.50 -1.64
C MET A 233 -14.63 8.87 -0.87
N GLY A 234 -15.77 8.29 -1.25
CA GLY A 234 -17.05 8.53 -0.57
C GLY A 234 -17.07 7.95 0.85
N ALA A 235 -17.74 8.63 1.79
CA ALA A 235 -17.81 8.22 3.20
C ALA A 235 -18.28 6.77 3.40
N TRP A 236 -19.29 6.36 2.62
CA TRP A 236 -19.79 4.99 2.59
C TRP A 236 -18.72 3.98 2.13
N HIS A 237 -18.01 4.30 1.05
CA HIS A 237 -16.95 3.45 0.53
C HIS A 237 -15.84 3.25 1.56
N VAL A 238 -15.35 4.34 2.16
CA VAL A 238 -14.23 4.31 3.11
C VAL A 238 -14.53 3.41 4.31
N THR A 239 -15.70 3.56 4.92
CA THR A 239 -15.99 2.90 6.21
C THR A 239 -16.84 1.64 6.08
N GLN A 240 -17.87 1.65 5.23
CA GLN A 240 -18.88 0.58 5.17
C GLN A 240 -18.60 -0.45 4.09
N GLN A 241 -17.73 -0.14 3.12
CA GLN A 241 -17.31 -1.10 2.09
C GLN A 241 -15.87 -1.53 2.31
N ASN A 242 -14.91 -0.63 2.07
CA ASN A 242 -13.48 -0.91 2.20
C ASN A 242 -13.11 -1.21 3.66
N GLY A 243 -13.43 -0.30 4.59
CA GLY A 243 -13.16 -0.48 6.02
C GLY A 243 -13.82 -1.73 6.61
N ALA A 244 -15.11 -1.94 6.34
CA ALA A 244 -15.82 -3.12 6.81
C ALA A 244 -15.25 -4.44 6.26
N LEU A 245 -14.91 -4.49 4.96
CA LEU A 245 -14.28 -5.66 4.36
C LEU A 245 -12.92 -5.95 4.99
N MET A 246 -12.07 -4.93 5.17
CA MET A 246 -10.76 -5.12 5.82
C MET A 246 -10.90 -5.55 7.28
N GLY A 247 -11.95 -5.10 7.98
CA GLY A 247 -12.32 -5.62 9.31
C GLY A 247 -12.69 -7.10 9.28
N GLN A 248 -13.45 -7.55 8.28
CA GLN A 248 -13.80 -8.96 8.11
C GLN A 248 -12.58 -9.83 7.75
N VAL A 249 -11.71 -9.35 6.85
CA VAL A 249 -10.46 -10.03 6.49
C VAL A 249 -9.57 -10.17 7.73
N ALA A 250 -9.35 -9.09 8.48
CA ALA A 250 -8.58 -9.13 9.73
C ALA A 250 -9.17 -10.09 10.78
N ALA A 251 -10.50 -10.19 10.85
CA ALA A 251 -11.17 -11.11 11.76
C ALA A 251 -10.98 -12.59 11.41
N LEU A 252 -10.61 -12.92 10.16
CA LEU A 252 -10.37 -14.29 9.71
C LEU A 252 -8.97 -14.82 10.06
N GLY A 253 -8.05 -13.94 10.46
CA GLY A 253 -6.77 -14.32 11.06
C GLY A 253 -5.54 -13.62 10.49
N THR A 254 -5.65 -12.95 9.34
CA THR A 254 -4.52 -12.22 8.74
C THR A 254 -4.59 -10.72 9.09
N PRO A 255 -3.59 -10.18 9.82
CA PRO A 255 -3.51 -8.74 10.09
C PRO A 255 -3.61 -7.85 8.86
N VAL A 256 -4.21 -6.67 9.00
CA VAL A 256 -4.35 -5.70 7.90
C VAL A 256 -3.70 -4.37 8.24
N VAL A 257 -2.86 -3.85 7.34
CA VAL A 257 -2.29 -2.51 7.37
C VAL A 257 -3.08 -1.63 6.42
N MET A 258 -3.80 -0.66 6.97
CA MET A 258 -4.55 0.36 6.25
C MET A 258 -3.59 1.47 5.83
N HIS A 259 -3.36 1.62 4.52
CA HIS A 259 -2.45 2.60 3.97
C HIS A 259 -3.18 3.69 3.18
N ASN A 260 -2.67 4.93 3.24
CA ASN A 260 -3.11 5.99 2.36
C ASN A 260 -1.96 6.89 1.92
N PHE A 261 -1.98 7.27 0.66
CA PHE A 261 -1.14 8.34 0.14
C PHE A 261 -1.71 9.69 0.58
N ALA A 262 -1.02 10.34 1.51
CA ALA A 262 -1.33 11.70 1.91
C ALA A 262 -1.01 12.67 0.76
N VAL A 263 -1.71 13.81 0.73
CA VAL A 263 -1.54 14.83 -0.33
C VAL A 263 -0.07 15.20 -0.52
N ASN A 264 0.36 15.38 -1.77
CA ASN A 264 1.64 15.99 -2.08
C ASN A 264 1.53 17.53 -1.90
N ALA A 265 2.66 18.23 -1.80
CA ALA A 265 2.64 19.68 -1.64
C ALA A 265 2.24 20.45 -2.91
N THR A 266 2.13 19.78 -4.07
CA THR A 266 1.88 20.41 -5.36
C THR A 266 0.42 20.36 -5.80
N THR A 267 -0.43 19.50 -5.20
CA THR A 267 -1.83 19.29 -5.62
C THR A 267 -2.88 19.93 -4.71
N THR A 268 -2.53 20.56 -3.59
CA THR A 268 -3.53 21.15 -2.65
C THR A 268 -2.92 22.23 -1.74
N PRO A 269 -3.67 23.31 -1.40
CA PRO A 269 -5.11 23.47 -1.58
C PRO A 269 -5.49 24.36 -2.77
N ALA A 270 -6.73 24.20 -3.22
CA ALA A 270 -7.41 24.97 -4.27
C ALA A 270 -7.37 26.53 -4.13
N ALA A 271 -6.63 27.08 -3.16
CA ALA A 271 -6.44 28.50 -2.91
C ALA A 271 -5.10 29.07 -3.40
N SER A 272 -4.15 28.25 -3.87
CA SER A 272 -2.78 28.73 -4.17
C SER A 272 -2.48 29.03 -5.65
N GLY A 273 -3.39 28.68 -6.56
CA GLY A 273 -3.01 28.54 -7.97
C GLY A 273 -2.01 27.39 -8.17
N GLY A 274 -1.79 27.01 -9.42
CA GLY A 274 -0.81 25.96 -9.75
C GLY A 274 0.59 26.40 -9.35
N VAL A 275 1.22 25.66 -8.44
CA VAL A 275 2.67 25.77 -8.23
C VAL A 275 3.33 24.95 -9.33
N GLY A 276 4.13 25.60 -10.17
CA GLY A 276 4.82 24.94 -11.27
C GLY A 276 5.90 23.97 -10.78
N GLY A 277 5.87 22.72 -11.27
CA GLY A 277 6.91 21.71 -11.05
C GLY A 277 6.49 20.55 -10.14
N SER A 278 7.34 19.51 -10.08
CA SER A 278 7.12 18.29 -9.28
C SER A 278 7.40 18.45 -7.78
N CYS A 279 7.99 19.58 -7.34
CA CYS A 279 8.41 19.83 -5.96
C CYS A 279 8.11 21.25 -5.44
N LEU A 280 7.84 21.39 -4.13
CA LEU A 280 7.77 22.69 -3.45
C LEU A 280 9.18 23.20 -3.10
N LEU A 281 9.57 24.30 -3.72
CA LEU A 281 10.87 24.97 -3.53
C LEU A 281 10.74 26.09 -2.50
N ASP A 282 11.83 26.39 -1.80
CA ASP A 282 11.90 27.56 -0.90
C ASP A 282 11.65 28.89 -1.63
N SER A 283 12.03 28.97 -2.90
CA SER A 283 11.81 30.15 -3.75
C SER A 283 10.36 30.32 -4.22
N THR A 284 9.46 29.34 -3.98
CA THR A 284 8.05 29.46 -4.36
C THR A 284 7.40 30.59 -3.53
N PRO A 285 6.65 31.52 -4.15
CA PRO A 285 5.90 32.52 -3.40
C PRO A 285 4.99 31.87 -2.36
N ASN A 286 5.06 32.36 -1.11
CA ASN A 286 4.33 31.81 0.04
C ASN A 286 4.62 30.33 0.39
N ALA A 287 5.78 29.77 0.00
CA ALA A 287 6.14 28.37 0.24
C ALA A 287 5.93 27.90 1.69
N GLY A 288 6.25 28.72 2.69
CA GLY A 288 6.05 28.38 4.10
C GLY A 288 4.56 28.21 4.49
N ALA A 289 3.69 29.08 4.00
CA ALA A 289 2.24 28.98 4.24
C ALA A 289 1.63 27.79 3.49
N LEU A 290 2.12 27.50 2.28
CA LEU A 290 1.71 26.32 1.51
C LEU A 290 2.11 25.03 2.23
N GLN A 291 3.36 24.93 2.70
CA GLN A 291 3.82 23.77 3.47
C GLN A 291 2.97 23.56 4.72
N ALA A 292 2.70 24.61 5.51
CA ALA A 292 1.87 24.49 6.72
C ALA A 292 0.43 24.02 6.42
N ALA A 293 -0.15 24.43 5.29
CA ALA A 293 -1.44 23.96 4.83
C ALA A 293 -1.41 22.48 4.41
N VAL A 294 -0.34 22.06 3.73
CA VAL A 294 -0.09 20.67 3.33
C VAL A 294 0.08 19.79 4.58
N ASP A 295 0.91 20.20 5.53
CA ASP A 295 1.13 19.46 6.79
C ASP A 295 -0.17 19.30 7.58
N THR A 296 -0.99 20.35 7.63
CA THR A 296 -2.32 20.29 8.25
C THR A 296 -3.25 19.32 7.52
N ARG A 297 -3.25 19.30 6.19
CA ARG A 297 -4.04 18.34 5.42
C ARG A 297 -3.55 16.90 5.62
N ARG A 298 -2.24 16.68 5.67
CA ARG A 298 -1.62 15.38 5.92
C ARG A 298 -1.98 14.83 7.30
N ALA A 299 -1.91 15.66 8.35
CA ALA A 299 -2.35 15.29 9.69
C ALA A 299 -3.84 14.90 9.72
N ARG A 300 -4.67 15.64 9.00
CA ARG A 300 -6.10 15.33 8.82
C ARG A 300 -6.33 14.02 8.09
N ASP A 301 -5.66 13.78 6.96
CA ASP A 301 -5.74 12.52 6.22
C ASP A 301 -5.31 11.35 7.12
N MET A 302 -4.19 11.48 7.85
CA MET A 302 -3.74 10.46 8.80
C MET A 302 -4.77 10.19 9.91
N SER A 303 -5.37 11.23 10.49
CA SER A 303 -6.44 11.07 11.49
C SER A 303 -7.64 10.29 10.94
N MET A 304 -7.99 10.49 9.66
CA MET A 304 -9.07 9.74 9.02
C MET A 304 -8.70 8.27 8.79
N VAL A 305 -7.46 7.96 8.38
CA VAL A 305 -6.99 6.57 8.22
C VAL A 305 -6.99 5.86 9.58
N LEU A 306 -6.45 6.50 10.62
CA LEU A 306 -6.44 5.97 11.99
C LEU A 306 -7.86 5.71 12.51
N ALA A 307 -8.77 6.68 12.34
CA ALA A 307 -10.16 6.54 12.77
C ALA A 307 -10.92 5.48 11.97
N THR A 308 -10.66 5.36 10.66
CA THR A 308 -11.24 4.29 9.82
C THR A 308 -10.78 2.92 10.31
N THR A 309 -9.50 2.79 10.68
CA THR A 309 -8.90 1.57 11.23
C THR A 309 -9.53 1.18 12.57
N LEU A 310 -9.74 2.14 13.48
CA LEU A 310 -10.45 1.85 14.74
C LEU A 310 -11.91 1.48 14.52
N MET A 311 -12.58 2.12 13.56
CA MET A 311 -13.98 1.85 13.25
C MET A 311 -14.19 0.46 12.63
N SER A 312 -13.21 -0.05 11.88
CA SER A 312 -13.26 -1.38 11.26
C SER A 312 -12.84 -2.52 12.19
N ARG A 313 -12.09 -2.25 13.26
CA ARG A 313 -11.68 -3.26 14.25
C ARG A 313 -12.87 -3.70 15.09
N THR A 314 -13.26 -4.96 15.00
CA THR A 314 -14.50 -5.48 15.62
C THR A 314 -14.29 -6.44 16.78
N GLY A 315 -13.06 -6.84 17.05
CA GLY A 315 -12.76 -7.80 18.11
C GLY A 315 -11.39 -7.60 18.76
N PRO A 316 -11.21 -8.14 19.98
CA PRO A 316 -9.93 -8.11 20.67
C PRO A 316 -8.89 -8.90 19.88
N GLY A 317 -7.65 -8.40 19.85
CA GLY A 317 -6.54 -9.09 19.18
C GLY A 317 -6.55 -9.02 17.64
N GLN A 318 -7.59 -8.45 17.02
CA GLN A 318 -7.57 -8.12 15.59
C GLN A 318 -6.54 -7.01 15.35
N LEU A 319 -5.37 -7.39 14.81
CA LEU A 319 -4.33 -6.42 14.49
C LEU A 319 -4.72 -5.69 13.21
N GLN A 320 -5.02 -4.40 13.36
CA GLN A 320 -5.14 -3.48 12.25
C GLN A 320 -4.28 -2.26 12.51
N THR A 321 -3.32 -2.02 11.64
CA THR A 321 -2.37 -0.90 11.73
C THR A 321 -2.71 0.13 10.67
N ALA A 322 -2.37 1.38 10.90
CA ALA A 322 -2.53 2.45 9.93
C ALA A 322 -1.20 3.11 9.62
N VAL A 323 -0.99 3.41 8.34
CA VAL A 323 0.14 4.16 7.81
C VAL A 323 -0.39 5.20 6.83
N ALA A 324 0.11 6.42 6.93
CA ALA A 324 0.00 7.38 5.84
C ALA A 324 1.42 7.69 5.34
N GLU A 325 1.57 7.84 4.03
CA GLU A 325 2.82 8.26 3.40
C GLU A 325 2.52 9.46 2.50
N ALA A 326 3.32 10.53 2.55
CA ALA A 326 3.18 11.55 1.52
C ALA A 326 3.61 11.03 0.16
N GLN A 327 2.81 11.27 -0.88
CA GLN A 327 3.20 10.87 -2.22
C GLN A 327 4.48 11.59 -2.66
N THR A 328 5.45 10.80 -3.10
CA THR A 328 6.86 11.18 -3.17
C THR A 328 7.29 11.78 -4.50
N THR A 329 6.49 12.67 -5.10
CA THR A 329 6.86 13.33 -6.37
C THR A 329 8.09 14.23 -6.21
N CYS A 330 8.42 14.58 -4.97
CA CYS A 330 9.58 15.36 -4.56
C CYS A 330 10.75 14.50 -4.08
N ARG A 331 10.84 13.23 -4.49
CA ARG A 331 12.02 12.36 -4.30
C ARG A 331 13.19 12.91 -5.10
N GLU A 332 13.76 13.99 -4.60
CA GLU A 332 15.07 14.49 -4.98
C GLU A 332 16.13 13.46 -4.58
N THR A 333 16.79 12.90 -5.59
CA THR A 333 18.21 12.56 -5.47
C THR A 333 18.91 13.82 -4.95
N ARG A 334 19.58 13.69 -3.81
CA ARG A 334 20.40 14.66 -3.04
C ARG A 334 21.23 15.69 -3.85
N ASP A 335 21.31 15.57 -5.17
CA ASP A 335 22.33 16.16 -6.05
C ASP A 335 21.82 17.32 -6.94
N SER A 336 20.61 17.86 -6.77
CA SER A 336 20.13 18.95 -7.64
C SER A 336 20.67 20.34 -7.30
N GLY A 337 21.28 20.51 -6.12
CA GLY A 337 21.72 21.81 -5.60
C GLY A 337 20.58 22.79 -5.26
N LYS A 338 19.32 22.33 -5.25
CA LYS A 338 18.15 23.15 -4.91
C LYS A 338 17.73 22.95 -3.45
N GLN A 339 17.11 23.98 -2.87
CA GLN A 339 16.55 23.93 -1.50
C GLN A 339 15.06 23.55 -1.57
N PHE A 340 14.76 22.33 -1.14
CA PHE A 340 13.39 21.80 -1.08
C PHE A 340 12.80 21.96 0.30
N ARG A 341 11.50 22.23 0.34
CA ARG A 341 10.72 22.13 1.60
C ARG A 341 10.33 20.69 1.94
N GLU A 342 10.31 19.80 0.95
CA GLU A 342 10.07 18.38 1.14
C GLU A 342 11.34 17.60 0.81
N SER A 343 11.83 16.80 1.75
CA SER A 343 12.97 15.90 1.53
C SER A 343 12.70 14.54 2.16
N ILE A 344 13.36 13.50 1.65
CA ILE A 344 13.30 12.14 2.22
C ILE A 344 13.74 12.05 3.69
N PHE A 345 14.44 13.07 4.20
CA PHE A 345 14.96 13.13 5.56
C PHE A 345 13.98 13.73 6.57
N TRP A 346 12.94 14.43 6.10
CA TRP A 346 11.90 14.98 6.96
C TRP A 346 10.69 14.07 6.83
N TYR A 347 10.28 13.44 7.93
CA TYR A 347 8.99 12.73 7.97
C TYR A 347 7.93 13.70 7.46
N SER A 348 7.29 13.33 6.34
CA SER A 348 6.28 14.17 5.71
C SER A 348 4.98 14.24 6.53
N LEU A 349 4.89 13.44 7.59
CA LEU A 349 3.78 13.31 8.51
C LEU A 349 4.28 13.37 9.95
N ASP A 350 3.91 14.42 10.66
CA ASP A 350 4.13 14.55 12.10
C ASP A 350 2.99 13.81 12.84
N GLU A 351 3.29 12.60 13.32
CA GLU A 351 2.33 11.76 14.05
C GLU A 351 2.07 12.25 15.49
N ASP A 352 2.93 13.11 16.04
CA ASP A 352 2.84 13.63 17.41
C ASP A 352 1.88 14.82 17.54
N ARG A 353 1.33 15.29 16.41
CA ARG A 353 0.29 16.32 16.39
C ARG A 353 -0.94 15.90 17.19
N SER A 354 -1.57 16.87 17.86
CA SER A 354 -2.76 16.64 18.69
C SER A 354 -3.92 15.97 17.93
N GLU A 355 -4.01 16.21 16.63
CA GLU A 355 -5.03 15.65 15.74
C GLU A 355 -4.85 14.15 15.48
N THR A 356 -3.63 13.62 15.65
CA THR A 356 -3.27 12.23 15.35
C THR A 356 -2.86 11.44 16.57
N ALA A 357 -2.25 12.06 17.58
CA ALA A 357 -1.63 11.38 18.72
C ALA A 357 -2.61 10.47 19.50
N ASP A 358 -3.80 10.97 19.86
CA ASP A 358 -4.80 10.20 20.60
C ASP A 358 -5.30 8.99 19.79
N LEU A 359 -5.50 9.17 18.49
CA LEU A 359 -5.91 8.12 17.57
C LEU A 359 -4.81 7.09 17.33
N ARG A 360 -3.55 7.53 17.23
CA ARG A 360 -2.37 6.67 17.08
C ARG A 360 -2.19 5.78 18.29
N TYR A 361 -2.28 6.37 19.49
CA TYR A 361 -2.27 5.62 20.74
C TYR A 361 -3.40 4.59 20.78
N ALA A 362 -4.61 4.99 20.42
CA ALA A 362 -5.78 4.11 20.39
C ALA A 362 -5.65 2.96 19.38
N VAL A 363 -5.14 3.20 18.16
CA VAL A 363 -4.87 2.15 17.17
C VAL A 363 -3.86 1.14 17.71
N ASN A 364 -2.80 1.61 18.38
CA ASN A 364 -1.77 0.73 18.93
C ASN A 364 -2.24 -0.06 20.18
N TRP A 365 -3.37 0.32 20.79
CA TRP A 365 -3.94 -0.43 21.90
C TRP A 365 -4.74 -1.64 21.40
N LYS A 366 -4.11 -2.83 21.46
CA LYS A 366 -4.67 -4.12 20.99
C LYS A 366 -6.03 -4.52 21.61
N GLY A 367 -6.37 -3.99 22.79
CA GLY A 367 -7.62 -4.28 23.50
C GLY A 367 -8.77 -3.36 23.12
N LEU A 368 -8.52 -2.30 22.36
CA LEU A 368 -9.53 -1.33 21.94
C LEU A 368 -10.12 -1.73 20.60
N TYR A 369 -11.44 -1.88 20.53
CA TYR A 369 -12.18 -2.25 19.31
C TYR A 369 -13.57 -1.63 19.31
N ALA A 370 -14.16 -1.51 18.12
CA ALA A 370 -15.48 -0.95 17.92
C ALA A 370 -16.60 -1.95 18.27
N VAL A 371 -17.68 -1.42 18.85
CA VAL A 371 -18.86 -2.15 19.30
C VAL A 371 -20.13 -1.50 18.77
N GLY A 372 -21.17 -2.32 18.56
CA GLY A 372 -22.43 -1.88 17.99
C GLY A 372 -22.32 -1.43 16.53
N ASP A 373 -23.41 -0.85 16.04
CA ASP A 373 -23.53 -0.38 14.65
C ASP A 373 -22.90 1.00 14.45
N THR A 374 -22.50 1.28 13.21
CA THR A 374 -22.09 2.64 12.83
C THR A 374 -23.30 3.56 12.84
N GLN A 375 -23.19 4.68 13.54
CA GLN A 375 -24.17 5.76 13.52
C GLN A 375 -23.81 6.80 12.48
N PHE A 376 -24.84 7.34 11.82
CA PHE A 376 -24.69 8.31 10.74
C PHE A 376 -25.35 9.64 11.11
N ALA A 377 -24.69 10.74 10.75
CA ALA A 377 -25.24 12.09 10.80
C ALA A 377 -24.89 12.85 9.52
N TYR A 378 -25.55 13.98 9.28
CA TYR A 378 -25.31 14.87 8.14
C TYR A 378 -25.34 14.12 6.80
N ASP A 379 -26.48 13.54 6.44
CA ASP A 379 -26.66 12.77 5.19
C ASP A 379 -25.63 11.66 4.98
N ARG A 380 -25.22 11.01 6.08
CA ARG A 380 -24.18 9.97 6.10
C ARG A 380 -22.80 10.48 5.67
N HIS A 381 -22.49 11.75 5.94
CA HIS A 381 -21.14 12.29 5.81
C HIS A 381 -20.37 12.33 7.13
N VAL A 382 -21.03 12.06 8.26
CA VAL A 382 -20.38 11.89 9.55
C VAL A 382 -20.69 10.51 10.08
N HIS A 383 -19.63 9.73 10.30
CA HIS A 383 -19.73 8.34 10.72
C HIS A 383 -19.17 8.22 12.13
N SER A 384 -19.91 7.57 13.02
CA SER A 384 -19.55 7.43 14.43
C SER A 384 -19.71 5.98 14.87
N ARG A 385 -18.77 5.45 15.64
CA ARG A 385 -18.91 4.12 16.22
C ARG A 385 -18.37 4.10 17.64
N LYS A 386 -19.07 3.41 18.53
CA LYS A 386 -18.67 3.27 19.93
C LYS A 386 -17.51 2.29 20.04
N LEU A 387 -16.61 2.52 20.97
CA LEU A 387 -15.53 1.61 21.34
C LEU A 387 -15.89 0.87 22.63
N ASN A 388 -15.28 -0.29 22.85
CA ASN A 388 -15.56 -1.15 24.01
C ASN A 388 -15.28 -0.50 25.37
N ASP A 389 -14.51 0.59 25.43
CA ASP A 389 -14.23 1.36 26.65
C ASP A 389 -15.18 2.56 26.87
N GLY A 390 -16.21 2.69 26.03
CA GLY A 390 -17.21 3.74 26.13
C GLY A 390 -16.93 4.98 25.29
N ARG A 391 -15.68 5.19 24.81
CA ARG A 391 -15.35 6.26 23.86
C ARG A 391 -16.04 6.03 22.52
N TRP A 392 -15.97 7.05 21.68
CA TRP A 392 -16.50 7.04 20.33
C TRP A 392 -15.42 7.49 19.34
N VAL A 393 -15.24 6.72 18.27
CA VAL A 393 -14.50 7.16 17.10
C VAL A 393 -15.46 7.82 16.12
N ARG A 394 -15.10 8.99 15.60
CA ARG A 394 -15.90 9.73 14.62
C ARG A 394 -15.07 10.21 13.46
N ILE A 395 -15.68 10.23 12.29
CA ILE A 395 -15.04 10.69 11.05
C ILE A 395 -15.98 11.68 10.37
N ASN A 396 -15.48 12.89 10.13
CA ASN A 396 -16.19 13.92 9.36
C ASN A 396 -15.62 13.99 7.94
N PHE A 397 -16.41 13.59 6.94
CA PHE A 397 -16.02 13.63 5.54
C PHE A 397 -16.30 14.98 4.86
N LEU A 398 -16.94 15.93 5.55
CA LEU A 398 -17.27 17.25 5.03
C LEU A 398 -16.04 18.17 5.03
N ASN A 399 -16.10 19.20 4.19
CA ASN A 399 -15.09 20.26 4.11
C ASN A 399 -15.29 21.37 5.16
N TYR A 400 -16.29 21.24 6.03
CA TYR A 400 -16.54 22.14 7.16
C TYR A 400 -16.71 21.34 8.46
N GLY A 401 -16.47 21.99 9.60
CA GLY A 401 -16.62 21.37 10.91
C GLY A 401 -18.08 21.20 11.32
N VAL A 402 -18.36 20.20 12.13
CA VAL A 402 -19.72 19.80 12.54
C VAL A 402 -19.76 19.47 14.02
N THR A 403 -20.95 19.51 14.64
CA THR A 403 -21.11 19.15 16.05
C THR A 403 -22.05 17.95 16.17
N VAL A 404 -21.54 16.85 16.72
CA VAL A 404 -22.34 15.64 16.98
C VAL A 404 -22.37 15.39 18.47
N ASN A 405 -23.58 15.36 19.06
CA ASN A 405 -23.80 15.14 20.49
C ASN A 405 -22.95 16.06 21.38
N GLY A 406 -22.82 17.33 21.01
CA GLY A 406 -22.05 18.34 21.76
C GLY A 406 -20.54 18.33 21.49
N HIS A 407 -20.02 17.44 20.65
CA HIS A 407 -18.59 17.40 20.28
C HIS A 407 -18.37 17.99 18.89
N TYR A 408 -17.47 18.99 18.81
CA TYR A 408 -17.00 19.52 17.54
C TYR A 408 -16.04 18.53 16.85
N ILE A 409 -16.28 18.28 15.57
CA ILE A 409 -15.46 17.44 14.72
C ILE A 409 -14.95 18.31 13.56
N PRO A 410 -13.63 18.56 13.46
CA PRO A 410 -13.05 19.36 12.39
C PRO A 410 -13.36 18.79 11.00
N PRO A 411 -13.26 19.61 9.93
CA PRO A 411 -13.44 19.12 8.56
C PRO A 411 -12.42 18.05 8.21
N ARG A 412 -12.81 17.04 7.44
CA ARG A 412 -11.90 16.01 6.90
C ARG A 412 -11.03 15.34 7.97
N THR A 413 -11.60 15.03 9.13
CA THR A 413 -10.82 14.61 10.30
C THR A 413 -11.48 13.42 10.99
N GLY A 414 -10.65 12.54 11.52
CA GLY A 414 -11.05 11.53 12.50
C GLY A 414 -10.77 12.02 13.92
N VAL A 415 -11.66 11.75 14.88
CA VAL A 415 -11.46 12.11 16.29
C VAL A 415 -11.95 11.02 17.23
N LEU A 416 -11.40 10.99 18.45
CA LEU A 416 -11.95 10.27 19.58
C LEU A 416 -12.68 11.24 20.52
N THR A 417 -13.85 10.86 21.01
CA THR A 417 -14.51 11.57 22.11
C THR A 417 -14.97 10.60 23.18
N ARG A 418 -15.27 11.14 24.36
CA ARG A 418 -15.98 10.41 25.42
C ARG A 418 -17.49 10.54 25.25
#